data_AF-A0AAW4Y453-F1
#
_entry.id   AF-A0AAW4Y453-F1
#
_cell.length_a   1.000
_cell.length_b   1.000
_cell.length_c   1.000
_cell.angle_alpha   90.00
_cell.angle_beta   90.00
_cell.angle_gamma   90.00
#
_symmetry.space_group_name_H-M   'P 1'
#
loop_
_entity.id
_entity.type
_entity.pdbx_description
1 polymer ?
#
loop_
_entity_poly.entity_id
_entity_poly.type
_entity_poly.pdbx_seq_one_letter_code
_entity_poly.pdbx_strand_id
1 'polypeptide(L)'
;MRLIAILLAASAVLMGCEPPPTLEDIQRKVLADSIDQYNIVANGGSAMDRCVRAGLVSAAAVQAKDSAQHERWRQVEKDDCAAAGVPKN
;
A
#
# COMPACT_ATOMS: atom_id res chain seq x y z
N MET A 1 -5.47 42.55 28.15
CA MET A 1 -4.34 41.59 28.13
C MET A 1 -4.72 40.16 28.56
N ARG A 2 -5.55 39.95 29.60
CA ARG A 2 -6.02 38.60 29.99
C ARG A 2 -6.91 37.88 28.95
N LEU A 3 -7.70 38.63 28.18
CA LEU A 3 -8.55 38.08 27.10
C LEU A 3 -7.75 37.50 25.91
N ILE A 4 -6.58 38.07 25.59
CA ILE A 4 -5.73 37.58 24.49
C ILE A 4 -5.08 36.23 24.86
N ALA A 5 -4.72 36.05 26.14
CA ALA A 5 -4.14 34.79 26.64
C ALA A 5 -5.15 33.62 26.62
N ILE A 6 -6.43 33.90 26.87
CA ILE A 6 -7.50 32.88 26.83
C ILE A 6 -7.79 32.46 25.38
N LEU A 7 -7.77 33.41 24.44
CA LEU A 7 -7.91 33.11 23.00
C LEU A 7 -6.76 32.27 22.44
N LEU A 8 -5.52 32.52 22.87
CA LEU A 8 -4.35 31.71 22.47
C LEU A 8 -4.38 30.29 23.04
N ALA A 9 -4.87 30.10 24.26
CA ALA A 9 -5.00 28.78 24.88
C ALA A 9 -6.11 27.93 24.23
N ALA A 10 -7.21 28.54 23.78
CA ALA A 10 -8.30 27.84 23.09
C ALA A 10 -7.87 27.26 21.73
N SER A 11 -6.94 27.91 21.02
CA SER A 11 -6.44 27.46 19.72
C SER A 11 -5.58 26.20 19.78
N ALA A 12 -4.91 25.94 20.91
CA ALA A 12 -4.02 24.78 21.07
C ALA A 12 -4.76 23.46 21.33
N VAL A 13 -6.05 23.52 21.71
CA VAL A 13 -6.87 22.32 22.02
C VAL A 13 -7.45 21.68 20.76
N LEU A 14 -7.55 22.42 19.64
CA LEU A 14 -8.05 21.89 18.37
C LEU A 14 -6.98 21.20 17.53
N MET A 15 -5.71 21.25 17.95
CA MET A 15 -4.62 20.52 17.32
C MET A 15 -4.55 19.12 17.95
N GLY A 16 -5.60 18.32 17.72
CA GLY A 16 -5.60 16.93 18.14
C GLY A 16 -4.47 16.19 17.43
N CYS A 17 -3.45 15.76 18.18
CA CYS A 17 -2.54 14.73 17.70
C CYS A 17 -3.36 13.45 17.53
N GLU A 18 -3.69 13.08 16.30
CA GLU A 18 -4.16 11.73 16.03
C GLU A 18 -3.07 10.75 16.49
N PRO A 19 -3.44 9.62 17.13
CA PRO A 19 -2.47 8.59 17.44
C PRO A 19 -1.82 8.11 16.14
N PRO A 20 -0.50 7.84 16.14
CA PRO A 20 0.16 7.35 14.93
C PRO A 20 -0.48 6.03 14.48
N PRO A 21 -0.49 5.74 13.17
CA PRO A 21 -1.02 4.48 12.65
C PRO A 21 -0.26 3.30 13.26
N THR A 22 -0.97 2.18 13.45
CA THR A 22 -0.32 0.95 13.88
C THR A 22 0.50 0.34 12.74
N LEU A 23 1.42 -0.56 13.07
CA LEU A 23 2.15 -1.34 12.04
C LEU A 23 1.18 -2.11 11.12
N GLU A 24 0.07 -2.61 11.66
CA GLU A 24 -0.94 -3.33 10.89
C GLU A 24 -1.66 -2.42 9.89
N ASP A 25 -1.97 -1.18 10.29
CA ASP A 25 -2.55 -0.17 9.40
C ASP A 25 -1.59 0.17 8.25
N ILE A 26 -0.30 0.33 8.56
CA ILE A 26 0.73 0.60 7.56
C ILE A 26 0.85 -0.57 6.59
N GLN A 27 0.88 -1.81 7.08
CA GLN A 27 0.98 -3.01 6.23
C GLN A 27 -0.22 -3.15 5.28
N ARG A 28 -1.44 -2.90 5.79
CA ARG A 28 -2.64 -2.85 4.93
C ARG A 28 -2.54 -1.74 3.89
N LYS A 29 -2.06 -0.57 4.27
CA LYS A 29 -1.88 0.55 3.34
C LYS A 29 -0.85 0.24 2.26
N VAL A 30 0.27 -0.40 2.61
CA VAL A 30 1.28 -0.86 1.66
C VAL A 30 0.70 -1.87 0.66
N LEU A 31 -0.14 -2.81 1.12
CA LEU A 31 -0.82 -3.74 0.21
C LEU A 31 -1.76 -2.99 -0.75
N ALA A 32 -2.61 -2.10 -0.25
CA ALA A 32 -3.52 -1.30 -1.08
C ALA A 32 -2.74 -0.45 -2.11
N ASP A 33 -1.71 0.26 -1.68
CA ASP A 33 -0.90 1.11 -2.55
C ASP A 33 -0.13 0.29 -3.59
N SER A 34 0.27 -0.93 -3.26
CA SER A 34 0.91 -1.85 -4.22
C SER A 34 -0.08 -2.32 -5.29
N ILE A 35 -1.33 -2.61 -4.91
CA ILE A 35 -2.42 -2.95 -5.84
C ILE A 35 -2.68 -1.77 -6.79
N ASP A 36 -2.80 -0.57 -6.26
CA ASP A 36 -3.03 0.63 -7.08
C ASP A 36 -1.87 0.87 -8.06
N GLN A 37 -0.64 0.70 -7.61
CA GLN A 37 0.54 0.79 -8.47
C GLN A 37 0.57 -0.27 -9.58
N TYR A 38 0.14 -1.50 -9.28
CA TYR A 38 -0.06 -2.52 -10.31
C TYR A 38 -1.10 -2.07 -11.34
N ASN A 39 -2.25 -1.57 -10.88
CA ASN A 39 -3.35 -1.14 -11.76
C ASN A 39 -2.95 0.00 -12.72
N ILE A 40 -2.04 0.88 -12.28
CA ILE A 40 -1.48 1.94 -13.14
C ILE A 40 -0.73 1.34 -14.34
N VAL A 41 0.09 0.30 -14.13
CA VAL A 41 0.87 -0.31 -15.23
C VAL A 41 0.11 -1.42 -15.96
N ALA A 42 -0.97 -1.96 -15.40
CA ALA A 42 -1.77 -2.98 -16.05
C ALA A 42 -2.34 -2.50 -17.40
N ASN A 43 -2.66 -1.20 -17.53
CA ASN A 43 -3.30 -0.62 -18.71
C ASN A 43 -2.33 0.03 -19.72
N GLY A 44 -1.01 -0.01 -19.48
CA GLY A 44 -0.07 0.69 -20.38
C GLY A 44 1.42 0.44 -20.13
N GLY A 45 1.79 -0.33 -19.10
CA GLY A 45 3.16 -0.73 -18.85
C GLY A 45 3.57 -1.97 -19.67
N SER A 46 4.87 -2.22 -19.72
CA SER A 46 5.41 -3.42 -20.35
C SER A 46 5.01 -4.68 -19.56
N ALA A 47 5.15 -5.85 -20.19
CA ALA A 47 4.95 -7.12 -19.49
C ALA A 47 5.87 -7.25 -18.26
N MET A 48 7.10 -6.72 -18.36
CA MET A 48 8.05 -6.70 -17.24
C MET A 48 7.56 -5.80 -16.09
N ASP A 49 6.98 -4.63 -16.40
CA ASP A 49 6.43 -3.74 -15.37
C ASP A 49 5.30 -4.43 -14.59
N ARG A 50 4.40 -5.13 -15.30
CA ARG A 50 3.33 -5.90 -14.65
C ARG A 50 3.89 -7.03 -13.78
N CYS A 51 4.85 -7.80 -14.28
CA CYS A 51 5.52 -8.86 -13.53
C CYS A 51 6.13 -8.35 -12.22
N VAL A 52 6.96 -7.30 -12.30
CA VAL A 52 7.61 -6.72 -11.12
C VAL A 52 6.58 -6.20 -10.13
N ARG A 53 5.56 -5.47 -10.60
CA ARG A 53 4.54 -4.92 -9.71
C ARG A 53 3.65 -6.00 -9.09
N ALA A 54 3.28 -7.05 -9.82
CA ALA A 54 2.54 -8.18 -9.28
C ALA A 54 3.32 -8.87 -8.15
N GLY A 55 4.63 -9.05 -8.31
CA GLY A 55 5.51 -9.57 -7.26
C GLY A 55 5.58 -8.65 -6.02
N LEU A 56 5.59 -7.33 -6.22
CA LEU A 56 5.50 -6.38 -5.10
C LEU A 56 4.16 -6.49 -4.36
N VAL A 57 3.03 -6.68 -5.07
CA VAL A 57 1.73 -6.89 -4.41
C VAL A 57 1.73 -8.20 -3.62
N SER A 58 2.25 -9.28 -4.20
CA SER A 58 2.40 -10.59 -3.55
C SER A 58 3.20 -10.47 -2.24
N ALA A 59 4.34 -9.79 -2.26
CA ALA A 59 5.16 -9.54 -1.08
C ALA A 59 4.47 -8.63 -0.05
N ALA A 60 3.69 -7.63 -0.49
CA ALA A 60 2.93 -6.76 0.39
C ALA A 60 1.78 -7.52 1.09
N ALA A 61 1.15 -8.48 0.41
CA ALA A 61 0.11 -9.32 1.01
C ALA A 61 0.67 -10.21 2.14
N VAL A 62 1.90 -10.73 1.98
CA VAL A 62 2.60 -11.44 3.07
C VAL A 62 2.86 -10.51 4.26
N GLN A 63 3.31 -9.27 4.02
CA GLN A 63 3.52 -8.28 5.09
C GLN A 63 2.22 -7.95 5.83
N ALA A 64 1.10 -7.84 5.12
CA ALA A 64 -0.22 -7.64 5.69
C ALA A 64 -0.83 -8.90 6.34
N LYS A 65 -0.11 -10.04 6.31
CA LYS A 65 -0.57 -11.35 6.81
C LYS A 65 -1.89 -11.81 6.16
N ASP A 66 -2.16 -11.38 4.93
CA ASP A 66 -3.36 -11.74 4.17
C ASP A 66 -3.03 -12.88 3.21
N SER A 67 -3.20 -14.12 3.69
CA SER A 67 -2.91 -15.32 2.92
C SER A 67 -3.78 -15.47 1.68
N ALA A 68 -5.03 -14.97 1.73
CA ALA A 68 -5.95 -15.03 0.60
C ALA A 68 -5.51 -14.07 -0.51
N GLN A 69 -5.07 -12.85 -0.16
CA GLN A 69 -4.48 -11.93 -1.14
C GLN A 69 -3.15 -12.43 -1.68
N HIS A 70 -2.31 -13.01 -0.82
CA HIS A 70 -1.02 -13.56 -1.27
C HIS A 70 -1.22 -14.65 -2.32
N GLU A 71 -2.13 -15.61 -2.08
CA GLU A 71 -2.39 -16.68 -3.05
C GLU A 71 -2.92 -16.12 -4.38
N ARG A 72 -3.85 -15.16 -4.33
CA ARG A 72 -4.38 -14.51 -5.54
C ARG A 72 -3.29 -13.79 -6.33
N TRP A 73 -2.49 -12.96 -5.67
CA TRP A 73 -1.46 -12.17 -6.32
C TRP A 73 -0.26 -13.00 -6.76
N ARG A 74 0.00 -14.13 -6.11
CA ARG A 74 0.99 -15.11 -6.57
C ARG A 74 0.62 -15.70 -7.93
N GLN A 75 -0.67 -15.95 -8.18
CA GLN A 75 -1.11 -16.42 -9.48
C GLN A 75 -0.98 -15.31 -10.55
N VAL A 76 -1.38 -14.08 -10.23
CA VAL A 76 -1.22 -12.93 -11.14
C VAL A 76 0.26 -12.69 -11.48
N GLU A 77 1.15 -12.76 -10.47
CA GLU A 77 2.60 -12.66 -10.67
C GLU A 77 3.10 -13.74 -11.63
N LYS A 78 2.70 -14.99 -11.45
CA LYS A 78 3.11 -16.09 -12.34
C LYS A 78 2.70 -15.83 -13.79
N ASP A 79 1.47 -15.40 -14.00
CA ASP A 79 0.92 -15.17 -15.34
C ASP A 79 1.60 -13.98 -16.03
N ASP A 80 1.74 -12.84 -15.32
CA ASP A 80 2.40 -11.65 -15.85
C ASP A 80 3.90 -11.87 -16.08
N CYS A 81 4.58 -12.59 -15.17
CA CYS A 81 5.99 -12.92 -15.33
C CYS A 81 6.24 -13.93 -16.45
N ALA A 82 5.33 -14.89 -16.67
CA ALA A 82 5.40 -15.76 -17.86
C ALA A 82 5.25 -14.95 -19.16
N ALA A 83 4.30 -14.01 -19.20
CA ALA A 83 4.13 -13.10 -20.35
C ALA A 83 5.35 -12.18 -20.57
N ALA A 84 6.10 -11.87 -19.51
CA ALA A 84 7.35 -11.12 -19.57
C ALA A 84 8.58 -11.98 -19.95
N GLY A 85 8.42 -13.29 -20.15
CA GLY A 85 9.52 -14.22 -20.44
C GLY A 85 10.35 -14.61 -19.21
N VAL A 86 9.84 -14.38 -18.00
CA VAL A 86 10.49 -14.70 -16.72
C VAL A 86 9.58 -15.61 -15.87
N PRO A 87 9.29 -16.85 -16.31
CA PRO A 87 8.39 -17.73 -15.58
C PRO A 87 8.85 -17.95 -14.12
N LYS A 88 7.89 -17.91 -13.20
CA LYS A 88 8.08 -18.10 -11.75
C LYS A 88 7.49 -19.44 -11.30
N ASN A 89 8.14 -20.09 -10.34
CA ASN A 89 7.76 -21.41 -9.83
C ASN A 89 6.71 -21.33 -8.70
#